data_AF-A0A8T2VRQ9-F1
#
_entry.id   AF-A0A8T2VRQ9-F1
#
_cell.length_a   1.000
_cell.length_b   1.000
_cell.length_c   1.000
_cell.angle_alpha   90.00
_cell.angle_beta   90.00
_cell.angle_gamma   90.00
#
_symmetry.space_group_name_H-M   'P 1'
#
loop_
_entity.id
_entity.type
_entity.pdbx_description
1 polymer ?
#
loop_
_entity_poly.entity_id
_entity_poly.type
_entity_poly.pdbx_seq_one_letter_code
_entity_poly.pdbx_strand_id
1 'polypeptide(L)'
;MARTKKTARKLYPEAQDQNAQEQNVQEQNPQKVQGNVSDMPSKKRVKYHVKSLREIRRAQKYVGLLIPRLPFMRVVKQITTNLCSLMKTSYFINVRWQTQC
;
A
#
# COMPACT_ATOMS: atom_id res chain seq x y z
N MET A 1 -7.85 -37.02 50.07
CA MET A 1 -8.80 -36.80 48.96
C MET A 1 -8.96 -35.30 48.74
N ALA A 2 -8.50 -34.76 47.61
CA ALA A 2 -8.71 -33.35 47.29
C ALA A 2 -9.09 -33.24 45.81
N ARG A 3 -10.40 -33.18 45.58
CA ARG A 3 -11.02 -32.77 44.32
C ARG A 3 -10.86 -31.25 44.17
N THR A 4 -11.02 -30.79 42.93
CA THR A 4 -11.32 -29.41 42.47
C THR A 4 -10.10 -28.73 41.81
N LYS A 5 -10.24 -27.95 40.74
CA LYS A 5 -11.37 -27.12 40.31
C LYS A 5 -11.48 -27.15 38.78
N LYS A 6 -12.69 -27.44 38.30
CA LYS A 6 -13.26 -27.26 36.96
C LYS A 6 -12.36 -26.68 35.85
N THR A 7 -12.42 -27.30 34.68
CA THR A 7 -12.57 -26.54 33.42
C THR A 7 -13.57 -27.28 32.54
N ALA A 8 -14.73 -26.68 32.32
CA ALA A 8 -15.59 -27.02 31.20
C ALA A 8 -15.73 -25.72 30.39
N ARG A 9 -15.18 -25.71 29.17
CA ARG A 9 -15.41 -24.62 28.23
C ARG A 9 -16.89 -24.67 27.82
N LYS A 10 -17.54 -23.52 27.90
CA LYS A 10 -18.93 -23.31 27.47
C LYS A 10 -19.07 -23.74 26.00
N LEU A 11 -19.89 -24.75 25.74
CA LEU A 11 -20.36 -25.12 24.41
C LEU A 11 -21.63 -24.28 24.18
N TYR A 12 -21.57 -23.34 23.24
CA TYR A 12 -22.61 -22.37 22.81
C TYR A 12 -24.00 -23.00 22.54
N PRO A 13 -25.13 -22.26 22.43
CA PRO A 13 -25.25 -20.87 21.98
C PRO A 13 -26.15 -19.93 22.80
N GLU A 14 -26.05 -18.66 22.41
CA GLU A 14 -26.73 -17.45 22.87
C GLU A 14 -28.26 -17.56 22.74
N ALA A 15 -28.99 -17.38 23.84
CA ALA A 15 -30.44 -17.20 23.79
C ALA A 15 -30.72 -15.73 23.45
N GLN A 16 -31.33 -15.50 22.28
CA GLN A 16 -31.78 -14.18 21.87
C GLN A 16 -33.06 -13.81 22.62
N ASP A 17 -32.94 -12.89 23.57
CA ASP A 17 -34.11 -12.13 24.03
C ASP A 17 -34.40 -11.05 22.97
N GLN A 18 -35.39 -11.36 22.12
CA GLN A 18 -36.06 -10.39 21.27
C GLN A 18 -36.88 -9.47 22.17
N ASN A 19 -36.35 -8.31 22.56
CA ASN A 19 -37.09 -7.06 22.80
C ASN A 19 -36.19 -6.00 23.44
N ALA A 20 -35.64 -5.08 22.65
CA ALA A 20 -35.60 -3.64 22.93
C ALA A 20 -34.75 -2.91 21.87
N GLN A 21 -35.46 -2.25 20.96
CA GLN A 21 -35.06 -1.02 20.26
C GLN A 21 -33.88 -1.09 19.28
N GLU A 22 -34.23 -1.41 18.04
CA GLU A 22 -33.51 -0.96 16.86
C GLU A 22 -33.63 0.57 16.73
N GLN A 23 -32.50 1.28 16.79
CA GLN A 23 -32.23 2.42 15.90
C GLN A 23 -30.74 2.82 15.98
N ASN A 24 -30.12 2.83 14.80
CA ASN A 24 -28.81 3.40 14.44
C ASN A 24 -27.56 2.53 14.68
N VAL A 25 -27.26 1.65 13.72
CA VAL A 25 -25.92 1.05 13.55
C VAL A 25 -25.21 1.81 12.43
N GLN A 26 -24.47 2.86 12.79
CA GLN A 26 -23.26 3.17 12.03
C GLN A 26 -22.27 2.06 12.34
N GLU A 27 -21.98 1.24 11.33
CA GLU A 27 -21.04 0.13 11.41
C GLU A 27 -19.60 0.68 11.52
N GLN A 28 -19.27 1.20 12.70
CA GLN A 28 -17.90 1.52 13.07
C GLN A 28 -17.21 0.20 13.41
N ASN A 29 -16.40 -0.29 12.46
CA ASN A 29 -15.46 -1.38 12.65
C ASN A 29 -14.64 -1.11 13.92
N PRO A 30 -14.79 -1.88 15.01
CA PRO A 30 -14.01 -1.67 16.20
C PRO A 30 -12.60 -2.19 15.92
N GLN A 31 -11.72 -1.29 15.47
CA GLN A 31 -10.28 -1.54 15.52
C GLN A 31 -9.89 -1.64 17.00
N LYS A 32 -10.00 -2.86 17.54
CA LYS A 32 -9.34 -3.27 18.76
C LYS A 32 -7.84 -3.11 18.57
N VAL A 33 -7.29 -1.97 18.97
CA VAL A 33 -6.03 -1.98 19.72
C VAL A 33 -5.96 -0.79 20.68
N GLN A 34 -6.85 -0.79 21.67
CA GLN A 34 -6.66 -0.01 22.89
C GLN A 34 -6.05 -0.95 23.94
N GLY A 35 -4.77 -1.22 23.79
CA GLY A 35 -3.93 -1.95 24.72
C GLY A 35 -2.58 -1.25 24.78
N ASN A 36 -1.95 -1.22 25.95
CA ASN A 36 -0.65 -0.58 26.18
C ASN A 36 0.30 -0.81 24.99
N VAL A 37 0.86 0.27 24.45
CA VAL A 37 1.80 0.29 23.31
C VAL A 37 3.04 -0.62 23.50
N SER A 38 3.25 -1.14 24.71
CA SER A 38 4.34 -2.06 25.06
C SER A 38 4.18 -3.49 24.52
N ASP A 39 2.97 -3.96 24.22
CA ASP A 39 2.69 -5.36 23.81
C ASP A 39 2.16 -5.47 22.36
N MET A 40 2.53 -4.52 21.50
CA MET A 40 2.24 -4.66 20.07
C MET A 40 3.17 -5.71 19.46
N PRO A 41 2.66 -6.74 18.76
CA PRO A 41 3.51 -7.68 18.05
C PRO A 41 4.37 -6.92 17.04
N SER A 42 5.68 -6.90 17.28
CA SER A 42 6.64 -6.20 16.42
C SER A 42 6.48 -6.67 14.97
N LYS A 43 6.41 -5.72 14.05
CA LYS A 43 6.18 -5.99 12.64
C LYS A 43 7.35 -6.82 12.11
N LYS A 44 7.12 -8.11 11.84
CA LYS A 44 8.16 -9.03 11.37
C LYS A 44 8.77 -8.51 10.06
N ARG A 45 10.09 -8.30 10.07
CA ARG A 45 10.84 -7.88 8.88
C ARG A 45 10.91 -9.02 7.87
N VAL A 46 10.51 -8.74 6.63
CA VAL A 46 10.64 -9.69 5.52
C VAL A 46 12.09 -9.73 5.05
N LYS A 47 12.62 -10.92 4.76
CA LYS A 47 13.98 -11.11 4.23
C LYS A 47 14.10 -10.47 2.84
N TYR A 48 15.26 -9.86 2.55
CA TYR A 48 15.50 -9.14 1.30
C TYR A 48 15.18 -9.97 0.04
N HIS A 49 15.70 -11.20 -0.07
CA HIS A 49 15.45 -12.07 -1.23
C HIS A 49 13.96 -12.37 -1.46
N VAL A 50 13.16 -12.48 -0.39
CA VAL A 50 11.71 -12.68 -0.50
C VAL A 50 11.02 -11.41 -1.04
N LYS A 51 11.49 -10.23 -0.63
CA LYS A 51 10.97 -8.94 -1.11
C LYS A 51 11.33 -8.73 -2.59
N SER A 52 12.58 -8.97 -2.99
CA SER A 52 13.05 -8.83 -4.37
C SER A 52 12.32 -9.76 -5.33
N LEU A 53 12.14 -11.04 -4.98
CA LEU A 53 11.40 -11.98 -5.83
C LEU A 53 9.92 -11.60 -5.98
N ARG A 54 9.32 -10.97 -4.96
CA ARG A 54 7.95 -10.44 -5.03
C ARG A 54 7.88 -9.26 -6.01
N GLU A 55 8.84 -8.35 -5.96
CA GLU A 55 8.94 -7.20 -6.87
C GLU A 55 9.13 -7.64 -8.32
N ILE A 56 10.01 -8.62 -8.59
CA ILE A 56 10.23 -9.19 -9.94
C ILE A 56 8.92 -9.76 -10.51
N ARG A 57 8.23 -10.62 -9.76
CA ARG A 57 6.96 -11.21 -10.21
C ARG A 57 5.89 -10.14 -10.47
N ARG A 58 5.85 -9.07 -9.66
CA ARG A 58 4.93 -7.94 -9.85
C ARG A 58 5.25 -7.18 -11.14
N ALA A 59 6.52 -6.87 -11.38
CA ALA A 59 6.97 -6.14 -12.57
C ALA A 59 6.78 -6.94 -13.86
N GLN A 60 6.90 -8.28 -13.79
CA GLN A 60 6.65 -9.15 -14.94
C GLN A 60 5.16 -9.33 -15.24
N LYS A 61 4.28 -9.28 -14.23
CA LYS A 61 2.83 -9.41 -14.41
C LYS A 61 2.19 -8.18 -15.06
N TYR A 62 2.69 -6.99 -14.76
CA TYR A 62 2.15 -5.73 -15.28
C TYR A 62 3.20 -4.99 -16.10
N VAL A 63 2.91 -4.75 -17.37
CA VAL A 63 3.87 -4.14 -18.32
C VAL A 63 3.67 -2.62 -18.38
N GLY A 64 3.97 -1.93 -17.27
CA GLY A 64 3.94 -0.47 -17.18
C GLY A 64 5.32 0.16 -17.36
N LEU A 65 5.37 1.48 -17.56
CA LEU A 65 6.62 2.23 -17.43
C LEU A 65 7.07 2.22 -15.97
N LEU A 66 8.31 1.79 -15.71
CA LEU A 66 8.90 1.79 -14.36
C LEU A 66 9.33 3.18 -13.91
N ILE A 67 9.70 4.03 -14.87
CA ILE A 67 10.15 5.40 -14.62
C ILE A 67 8.93 6.33 -14.67
N PRO A 68 8.70 7.18 -13.66
CA PRO A 68 7.58 8.11 -13.68
C PRO A 68 7.68 9.10 -14.85
N ARG A 69 6.55 9.37 -15.51
CA ARG A 69 6.49 10.15 -16.76
C ARG A 69 7.01 11.59 -16.62
N LEU A 70 6.62 12.30 -15.55
CA LEU A 70 6.98 13.71 -15.35
C LEU A 70 8.49 13.94 -15.16
N PRO A 71 9.20 13.27 -14.24
CA PRO A 71 10.63 13.46 -14.09
C PRO A 71 11.41 13.04 -15.33
N PHE A 72 11.00 11.95 -15.99
CA PHE A 72 11.61 11.54 -17.26
C PHE A 72 11.48 12.61 -18.34
N MET A 73 10.27 13.17 -18.52
CA MET A 73 10.03 14.24 -19.48
C MET A 73 10.85 15.51 -19.19
N ARG A 74 11.05 15.87 -17.91
CA ARG A 74 11.91 17.01 -17.53
C ARG A 74 13.36 16.79 -17.95
N VAL A 75 13.89 15.59 -17.72
CA VAL A 75 15.26 15.23 -18.13
C VAL A 75 15.40 15.28 -19.64
N VAL A 76 14.43 14.73 -20.38
CA VAL A 76 14.43 14.80 -21.85
C VAL A 76 14.49 16.26 -22.33
N LYS A 77 13.64 17.15 -21.78
CA LYS A 77 13.67 18.57 -22.12
C LYS A 77 15.02 19.21 -21.82
N GLN A 78 15.59 18.94 -20.64
CA GLN A 78 16.89 19.50 -20.25
C GLN A 78 18.00 19.08 -21.21
N ILE A 79 18.07 17.79 -21.56
CA ILE A 79 19.07 17.27 -22.50
C ILE A 79 18.91 17.95 -23.85
N THR A 80 17.69 18.04 -24.37
CA THR A 80 17.45 18.67 -25.66
C THR A 80 17.78 20.16 -25.66
N THR A 81 17.41 20.91 -24.63
CA THR A 81 17.81 22.33 -24.49
C THR A 81 19.34 22.48 -24.54
N ASN A 82 20.07 21.61 -23.83
CA ASN A 82 21.53 21.62 -23.83
C ASN A 82 22.11 21.31 -25.21
N LEU A 83 21.55 20.31 -25.90
CA LEU A 83 21.98 19.94 -27.25
C LEU A 83 21.71 21.06 -28.26
N CYS A 84 20.52 21.66 -28.23
CA CYS A 84 20.15 22.76 -29.11
C CYS A 84 21.04 24.00 -28.86
N SER A 85 21.35 24.30 -27.60
CA SER A 85 22.30 25.35 -27.23
C SER A 85 23.70 25.06 -27.76
N LEU A 86 24.17 23.82 -27.65
CA LEU A 86 25.51 23.43 -28.11
C LEU A 86 25.65 23.53 -29.63
N MET A 87 24.60 23.16 -30.37
CA MET A 87 24.60 23.18 -31.83
C MET A 87 24.45 24.59 -32.43
N LYS A 88 24.26 25.64 -31.60
CA LYS A 88 24.08 27.06 -32.01
C LYS A 88 22.99 27.27 -33.07
N THR A 89 22.06 26.33 -33.18
CA THR A 89 20.95 26.41 -34.13
C THR A 89 19.80 27.15 -33.47
N SER A 90 19.73 28.47 -33.70
CA SER A 90 18.74 29.40 -33.14
C SER A 90 17.28 28.92 -33.31
N TYR A 91 17.00 28.17 -34.37
CA TYR A 91 15.67 27.63 -34.69
C TYR A 91 15.16 26.53 -33.73
N PHE A 92 16.03 25.91 -32.91
CA PHE A 92 15.64 24.79 -32.06
C PHE A 92 15.35 25.17 -30.59
N ILE A 93 15.40 26.45 -30.21
CA ILE A 93 15.06 26.85 -28.82
C ILE A 93 13.58 26.51 -28.49
N ASN A 94 12.74 26.38 -29.51
CA ASN A 94 11.31 26.06 -29.38
C ASN A 94 10.96 24.63 -29.87
N VAL A 95 11.68 23.60 -29.42
CA VAL A 95 11.29 22.20 -29.72
C VAL A 95 9.96 21.86 -29.02
N ARG A 96 8.95 21.55 -29.82
CA ARG A 96 7.65 21.06 -29.36
C ARG A 96 7.65 19.54 -29.24
N TRP A 97 7.21 19.03 -28.10
CA TRP A 97 7.14 17.59 -27.82
C TRP A 97 5.71 17.08 -28.04
N GLN A 98 5.56 16.09 -28.91
CA GLN A 98 4.30 15.39 -29.11
C GLN A 98 4.24 14.15 -28.20
N THR A 99 3.08 13.89 -27.62
CA THR A 99 2.78 12.64 -26.95
C THR A 99 2.12 11.71 -27.94
N GLN A 100 2.67 10.50 -28.13
CA GLN A 100 1.97 9.43 -28.82
C GLN A 100 0.89 8.90 -27.86
N CYS A 101 -0.36 8.97 -28.32
CA CYS A 101 -1.55 8.50 -27.61
C CYS A 101 -1.74 7.01 -27.86
#